data_AF-A0A379WRZ1-F1
#
_entry.id   AF-A0A379WRZ1-F1
#
_cell.length_a   1.000
_cell.length_b   1.000
_cell.length_c   1.000
_cell.angle_alpha   90.00
_cell.angle_beta   90.00
_cell.angle_gamma   90.00
#
_symmetry.space_group_name_H-M   'P 1'
#
loop_
_entity.id
_entity.type
_entity.pdbx_description
1 polymer ?
#
loop_
_entity_poly.entity_id
_entity_poly.type
_entity_poly.pdbx_seq_one_letter_code
_entity_poly.pdbx_strand_id
1 'polypeptide(L)'
;MTASELKTAPEEAVANAYDMVINGYEVGGGSVRIHNGEMQQTVFGILGINEQEQREKFGFLLDALKYGTPPHAGLAFGLDV
;
A
#
# COMPACT_ATOMS: atom_id res chain seq x y z
N MET A 1 1.62 11.03 -7.91
CA MET A 1 2.65 10.05 -8.32
C MET A 1 1.99 8.95 -9.11
N THR A 2 2.48 8.67 -10.31
CA THR A 2 2.05 7.57 -11.18
C THR A 2 2.87 6.31 -10.87
N ALA A 3 2.42 5.15 -11.38
CA ALA A 3 3.14 3.89 -11.21
C ALA A 3 4.53 3.94 -11.87
N SER A 4 4.63 4.56 -13.05
CA SER A 4 5.90 4.75 -13.76
C SER A 4 6.88 5.64 -12.99
N GLU A 5 6.40 6.74 -12.41
CA GLU A 5 7.20 7.61 -11.55
C GLU A 5 7.74 6.84 -10.34
N LEU A 6 6.87 6.09 -9.64
CA LEU A 6 7.26 5.28 -8.49
C LEU A 6 8.29 4.21 -8.84
N LYS A 7 8.17 3.58 -10.02
CA LYS A 7 9.15 2.57 -10.49
C LYS A 7 10.53 3.17 -10.76
N THR A 8 10.57 4.44 -11.18
CA THR A 8 11.80 5.09 -11.64
C THR A 8 12.65 5.59 -10.48
N ALA A 9 12.02 6.16 -9.45
CA ALA A 9 12.70 6.69 -8.27
C ALA A 9 11.97 6.27 -6.97
N PRO A 10 11.92 4.97 -6.65
CA PRO A 10 11.18 4.48 -5.48
C PRO A 10 11.73 5.01 -4.14
N GLU A 11 13.02 5.29 -4.06
CA GLU A 11 13.71 5.81 -2.87
C GLU A 11 13.34 7.26 -2.54
N GLU A 12 12.86 8.03 -3.51
CA GLU A 12 12.42 9.42 -3.32
C GLU A 12 10.91 9.52 -3.09
N ALA A 13 10.19 8.41 -3.23
CA ALA A 13 8.75 8.38 -3.16
C ALA A 13 8.24 8.57 -1.72
N VAL A 14 7.34 9.53 -1.54
CA VAL A 14 6.67 9.77 -0.25
C VAL A 14 5.37 8.99 -0.20
N ALA A 15 5.23 8.12 0.80
CA ALA A 15 3.99 7.40 1.06
C ALA A 15 2.89 8.34 1.57
N ASN A 16 1.63 8.07 1.19
CA ASN A 16 0.47 8.70 1.81
C ASN A 16 0.07 7.94 3.09
N ALA A 17 1.02 7.89 4.04
CA ALA A 17 0.90 7.24 5.33
C ALA A 17 1.02 8.28 6.45
N TYR A 18 0.46 7.95 7.61
CA TYR A 18 0.37 8.86 8.74
C TYR A 18 0.36 8.07 10.05
N ASP A 19 1.08 8.59 11.04
CA ASP A 19 1.14 8.05 12.39
C ASP A 19 0.63 9.09 13.40
N MET A 20 -0.02 8.61 14.44
CA MET A 20 -0.39 9.39 15.61
C MET A 20 0.55 9.05 16.76
N VAL A 21 1.23 10.07 17.27
CA VAL A 21 2.21 9.93 18.36
C VAL A 21 1.76 10.79 19.54
N ILE A 22 1.74 10.21 20.73
CA ILE A 22 1.41 10.89 21.99
C ILE A 22 2.54 10.62 22.98
N ASN A 23 3.16 11.68 23.50
CA ASN A 23 4.27 11.60 24.48
C ASN A 23 5.42 10.68 24.06
N GLY A 24 5.73 10.62 22.76
CA GLY A 24 6.79 9.78 22.22
C GLY A 24 6.40 8.32 21.93
N TYR A 25 5.14 7.93 22.17
CA TYR A 25 4.61 6.62 21.81
C TYR A 25 3.73 6.72 20.57
N GLU A 26 3.95 5.83 19.61
CA GLU A 26 3.02 5.62 18.50
C GLU A 26 1.75 4.94 19.04
N VAL A 27 0.62 5.64 18.96
CA VAL A 27 -0.66 5.14 19.45
C VAL A 27 -1.54 4.63 18.31
N GLY A 28 -1.19 4.92 17.06
CA GLY A 28 -1.90 4.42 15.89
C GLY A 28 -1.29 4.90 14.59
N GLY A 29 -1.58 4.18 13.52
CA GLY A 29 -0.99 4.42 12.20
C GLY A 29 -1.93 3.99 11.08
N GLY A 30 -1.72 4.56 9.89
CA GLY A 30 -2.60 4.33 8.76
C GLY A 30 -2.03 4.81 7.43
N SER A 31 -2.75 4.50 6.35
CA SER A 31 -2.44 5.03 5.04
C SER A 31 -3.64 5.04 4.11
N VAL A 32 -3.55 5.89 3.08
CA VAL A 32 -4.39 5.78 1.89
C VAL A 32 -3.95 4.54 1.11
N ARG A 33 -4.93 3.72 0.70
CA ARG A 33 -4.67 2.43 0.08
C ARG A 33 -4.63 2.54 -1.43
N ILE A 34 -3.79 1.70 -2.04
CA ILE A 34 -3.76 1.54 -3.48
C ILE A 34 -5.05 0.83 -3.90
N HIS A 35 -5.80 1.48 -4.79
CA HIS A 35 -7.03 0.94 -5.38
C HIS A 35 -6.89 0.70 -6.89
N ASN A 36 -5.69 0.92 -7.46
CA ASN A 36 -5.35 0.68 -8.85
C ASN A 36 -4.39 -0.53 -8.97
N GLY A 37 -4.75 -1.51 -9.80
CA GLY A 37 -3.98 -2.75 -9.95
C GLY A 37 -2.56 -2.54 -10.50
N GLU A 38 -2.37 -1.65 -11.47
CA GLU A 38 -1.05 -1.36 -12.05
C GLU A 38 -0.10 -0.79 -10.99
N MET A 39 -0.58 0.15 -10.18
CA MET A 39 0.18 0.69 -9.05
C MET A 39 0.54 -0.42 -8.05
N GLN A 40 -0.41 -1.29 -7.71
CA GLN A 40 -0.17 -2.39 -6.75
C GLN A 40 0.89 -3.38 -7.26
N GLN A 41 0.81 -3.76 -8.54
CA GLN A 41 1.80 -4.65 -9.17
C GLN A 41 3.18 -3.98 -9.27
N THR A 42 3.23 -2.67 -9.52
CA THR A 42 4.48 -1.90 -9.53
C THR A 42 5.15 -1.93 -8.15
N VAL A 43 4.38 -1.71 -7.08
CA VAL A 43 4.90 -1.83 -5.70
C VAL A 43 5.44 -3.24 -5.43
N PHE A 44 4.72 -4.28 -5.82
CA PHE A 44 5.21 -5.66 -5.67
C PHE A 44 6.51 -5.91 -6.44
N GLY A 45 6.63 -5.37 -7.66
CA GLY A 45 7.86 -5.44 -8.45
C GLY A 45 9.04 -4.74 -7.78
N ILE A 46 8.83 -3.56 -7.19
CA ILE A 46 9.86 -2.84 -6.42
C ILE A 46 10.31 -3.65 -5.19
N LEU A 47 9.36 -4.33 -4.53
CA LEU A 47 9.64 -5.22 -3.39
C LEU A 47 10.29 -6.56 -3.80
N GLY A 48 10.56 -6.78 -5.08
CA GLY A 48 11.19 -8.01 -5.59
C GLY A 48 10.26 -9.23 -5.67
N ILE A 49 8.94 -9.03 -5.56
CA ILE A 49 7.95 -10.09 -5.65
C ILE A 49 7.61 -10.33 -7.11
N ASN A 50 7.97 -11.52 -7.63
CA ASN A 50 7.73 -11.88 -9.03
C ASN A 50 6.24 -12.12 -9.32
N GLU A 51 5.85 -12.10 -10.61
CA GLU A 51 4.44 -12.21 -11.01
C GLU A 51 3.74 -13.49 -10.54
N GLN A 52 4.46 -14.62 -10.53
CA GLN A 52 3.89 -15.89 -10.06
C GLN A 52 3.53 -15.79 -8.58
N GLU A 53 4.45 -15.28 -7.77
CA GLU A 53 4.24 -15.09 -6.33
C GLU A 53 3.17 -14.02 -6.04
N GLN A 54 3.09 -12.96 -6.86
CA GLN A 54 2.01 -11.98 -6.78
C GLN A 54 0.64 -12.63 -6.97
N ARG A 55 0.50 -13.47 -8.01
CA ARG A 55 -0.76 -14.16 -8.29
C ARG A 55 -1.09 -15.21 -7.23
N GLU A 56 -0.11 -15.95 -6.75
CA GLU A 56 -0.29 -16.99 -5.73
C GLU A 56 -0.71 -16.40 -4.38
N LYS A 57 -0.01 -15.37 -3.90
CA LYS A 57 -0.25 -14.81 -2.56
C LYS A 57 -1.31 -13.70 -2.53
N PHE A 58 -1.41 -12.92 -3.60
CA PHE A 58 -2.24 -11.70 -3.65
C PHE A 58 -3.23 -11.68 -4.81
N GLY A 59 -3.42 -12.79 -5.52
CA GLY A 59 -4.32 -12.87 -6.67
C GLY A 59 -5.75 -12.42 -6.36
N PHE A 60 -6.26 -12.79 -5.17
CA PHE A 60 -7.60 -12.37 -4.72
C PHE A 60 -7.73 -10.84 -4.63
N LEU A 61 -6.71 -10.15 -4.13
CA LEU A 61 -6.67 -8.69 -4.04
C LEU A 61 -6.56 -8.07 -5.42
N LEU A 62 -5.60 -8.53 -6.22
CA LEU A 62 -5.36 -8.02 -7.58
C LEU A 62 -6.59 -8.17 -8.48
N ASP A 63 -7.36 -9.23 -8.31
CA ASP A 63 -8.61 -9.42 -9.03
C ASP A 63 -9.72 -8.51 -8.50
N ALA A 64 -9.85 -8.34 -7.17
CA ALA A 64 -10.81 -7.40 -6.58
C ALA A 64 -10.61 -5.95 -7.06
N LEU A 65 -9.35 -5.51 -7.22
CA LEU A 65 -9.02 -4.18 -7.73
C LEU A 65 -9.59 -3.89 -9.13
N LYS A 66 -9.84 -4.92 -9.95
CA LYS A 66 -10.38 -4.77 -11.32
C LYS A 66 -11.88 -4.43 -11.35
N TYR A 67 -12.62 -4.70 -10.27
CA TYR A 67 -14.08 -4.56 -10.23
C TYR A 67 -14.53 -3.20 -9.68
N GLY A 68 -13.74 -2.14 -9.90
CA GLY A 68 -14.08 -0.78 -9.48
C GLY A 68 -13.89 -0.52 -7.99
N THR A 69 -12.78 -0.99 -7.42
CA THR A 69 -12.44 -0.72 -6.02
C THR A 69 -12.33 0.80 -5.80
N PRO A 70 -13.09 1.40 -4.86
CA PRO A 70 -13.07 2.84 -4.65
C PRO A 70 -11.77 3.29 -3.97
N PRO A 71 -11.40 4.58 -4.07
CA PRO A 71 -10.41 5.16 -3.19
C PRO A 71 -10.80 4.95 -1.72
N HIS A 72 -9.88 4.41 -0.93
CA HIS A 72 -10.12 4.11 0.48
C HIS A 72 -8.86 4.34 1.31
N ALA A 73 -9.07 4.66 2.58
CA ALA A 73 -8.02 4.91 3.55
C ALA A 73 -8.49 4.41 4.92
N GLY A 74 -7.55 4.13 5.81
CA GLY A 74 -7.88 3.70 7.16
C GLY A 74 -6.77 4.00 8.14
N LEU A 75 -7.06 3.79 9.41
CA LEU A 75 -6.14 3.94 10.54
C LEU A 75 -6.46 2.84 11.55
N ALA A 76 -5.45 2.34 12.22
CA ALA A 76 -5.59 1.44 13.36
C ALA A 76 -4.94 2.07 14.59
N PHE A 77 -5.60 1.96 15.74
CA PHE A 77 -5.03 2.33 17.04
C PHE A 77 -4.48 1.09 17.73
N GLY A 78 -3.34 1.24 18.42
CA GLY A 78 -2.81 0.25 19.34
C GLY A 78 -3.57 0.31 20.66
N LEU A 79 -4.64 -0.49 20.78
CA LEU A 79 -5.27 -0.72 22.08
C LEU A 79 -4.49 -1.83 22.79
N ASP A 80 -3.87 -1.49 23.91
CA ASP A 80 -3.30 -2.50 24.81
C ASP A 80 -4.44 -3.37 25.36
N VAL A 81 -4.28 -4.70 25.26
CA VAL A 81 -5.22 -5.72 25.77
C VAL A 81 -4.93 -6.12 27.20
#